data_AF-A0A8J7L565-F1
#
_entry.id   AF-A0A8J7L565-F1
#
_cell.length_a   1.000
_cell.length_b   1.000
_cell.length_c   1.000
_cell.angle_alpha   90.00
_cell.angle_beta   90.00
_cell.angle_gamma   90.00
#
_symmetry.space_group_name_H-M   'P 1'
#
loop_
_entity.id
_entity.type
_entity.pdbx_description
1 polymer ?
#
loop_
_entity_poly.entity_id
_entity_poly.type
_entity_poly.pdbx_seq_one_letter_code
_entity_poly.pdbx_strand_id
1 'polypeptide(L)' 'MDSQTILALAKQGDANAIAVLINNSLKEKRIVGKVTRKEDCLQIILESSEVPNHAKTQSFS' A
#
# COMPACT_ATOMS: atom_id res chain seq x y z
N MET A 1 15.02 11.60 -1.66
CA MET A 1 15.37 10.36 -0.93
C MET A 1 15.78 9.33 -1.96
N ASP A 2 16.89 8.64 -1.74
CA ASP A 2 17.40 7.60 -2.64
C ASP A 2 16.56 6.30 -2.52
N SER A 3 16.42 5.57 -3.63
CA SER A 3 15.59 4.35 -3.71
C SER A 3 16.14 3.23 -2.83
N GLN A 4 17.47 3.11 -2.68
CA GLN A 4 18.05 2.11 -1.79
C GLN A 4 17.79 2.43 -0.32
N THR A 5 17.76 3.71 0.03
CA THR A 5 17.42 4.18 1.38
C THR A 5 15.96 3.84 1.71
N ILE A 6 15.03 4.01 0.78
CA ILE A 6 13.61 3.67 0.97
C ILE A 6 13.45 2.16 1.18
N LEU A 7 14.13 1.33 0.38
CA LEU A 7 14.06 -0.13 0.55
C LEU A 7 14.61 -0.59 1.92
N ALA A 8 15.71 0.00 2.38
CA ALA A 8 16.28 -0.32 3.68
C ALA A 8 15.33 0.04 4.83
N LEU A 9 14.75 1.24 4.80
CA LEU A 9 13.77 1.69 5.80
C LEU A 9 12.50 0.83 5.80
N ALA A 10 12.00 0.46 4.62
CA ALA A 10 10.83 -0.41 4.52
C ALA A 10 11.07 -1.79 5.13
N LYS A 11 12.27 -2.36 4.94
CA LYS A 11 12.68 -3.63 5.57
C LYS A 11 12.77 -3.55 7.10
N GLN A 12 12.96 -2.35 7.66
CA GLN A 12 12.98 -2.10 9.10
C GLN A 12 11.59 -1.84 9.69
N GLY A 13 10.54 -1.84 8.86
CA GLY A 13 9.16 -1.57 9.31
C GLY A 13 8.80 -0.09 9.34
N ASP A 14 9.54 0.79 8.66
CA ASP A 14 9.16 2.20 8.52
C ASP A 14 7.89 2.31 7.66
N ALA A 15 6.81 2.79 8.28
CA ALA A 15 5.49 2.87 7.63
C ALA A 15 5.49 3.80 6.40
N ASN A 16 6.26 4.89 6.42
CA ASN A 16 6.31 5.84 5.32
C ASN A 16 7.04 5.24 4.11
N ALA A 17 8.17 4.58 4.35
CA ALA A 17 8.94 3.90 3.31
C ALA A 17 8.12 2.76 2.68
N ILE A 18 7.39 1.99 3.50
CA ILE A 18 6.46 0.97 3.01
C ILE A 18 5.35 1.62 2.16
N ALA A 19 4.77 2.73 2.60
CA ALA A 19 3.76 3.46 1.83
C ALA A 19 4.28 3.91 0.46
N VAL A 20 5.52 4.41 0.40
CA VAL A 20 6.15 4.83 -0.86
C VAL A 20 6.29 3.66 -1.81
N LEU A 21 6.80 2.51 -1.34
CA LEU A 21 6.95 1.32 -2.18
C LEU A 21 5.60 0.79 -2.69
N ILE A 22 4.60 0.69 -1.80
CA ILE A 22 3.25 0.24 -2.17
C ILE A 22 2.64 1.16 -3.22
N ASN A 23 2.66 2.47 -2.99
CA ASN A 23 2.09 3.45 -3.91
C ASN A 23 2.83 3.47 -5.26
N ASN A 24 4.15 3.26 -5.27
CA ASN A 24 4.90 3.13 -6.51
C ASN A 24 4.46 1.89 -7.32
N SER A 25 4.25 0.75 -6.67
CA SER A 25 3.76 -0.47 -7.33
C SER A 25 2.30 -0.39 -7.79
N LEU A 26 1.49 0.46 -7.16
CA LEU A 26 0.05 0.58 -7.42
C LEU A 26 -0.34 1.81 -8.25
N LYS A 27 0.63 2.67 -8.58
CA LYS A 27 0.40 3.94 -9.29
C LYS A 27 -0.42 3.77 -10.57
N GLU A 28 -0.05 2.81 -11.42
CA GLU A 28 -0.75 2.55 -12.70
C GLU A 28 -2.16 2.00 -12.51
N LYS A 29 -2.48 1.45 -11.33
CA LYS A 29 -3.80 0.94 -10.98
C LYS A 29 -4.69 1.99 -10.32
N ARG A 30 -4.21 3.22 -10.14
CA ARG A 30 -4.93 4.31 -9.44
C ARG A 30 -5.41 3.92 -8.03
N ILE A 31 -4.65 3.06 -7.36
CA ILE A 31 -4.88 2.65 -5.98
C ILE A 31 -3.89 3.37 -5.07
N VAL A 32 -4.38 3.95 -3.98
CA VAL A 32 -3.59 4.59 -2.95
C VAL A 32 -3.51 3.68 -1.73
N GLY A 33 -2.29 3.34 -1.32
CA GLY A 33 -1.99 2.65 -0.07
C GLY A 33 -1.73 3.64 1.05
N LYS A 34 -2.58 3.65 2.08
CA LYS A 34 -2.35 4.34 3.35
C LYS A 34 -1.77 3.34 4.33
N VAL A 35 -0.54 3.60 4.79
CA VAL A 35 0.16 2.74 5.74
C VAL A 35 0.32 3.48 7.05
N THR A 36 -0.11 2.86 8.14
CA THR A 36 0.06 3.40 9.48
C THR A 36 0.56 2.31 10.40
N ARG A 37 1.46 2.67 11.31
CA ARG A 37 1.87 1.79 12.39
C ARG A 37 1.05 2.13 13.63
N LYS A 38 0.32 1.14 14.16
CA LYS A 38 -0.44 1.23 15.40
C LYS A 38 0.21 0.26 16.39
N GLU A 39 0.98 0.81 17.32
CA GLU A 39 1.79 0.02 18.26
C GLU A 39 2.72 -0.94 17.50
N ASP A 40 2.51 -2.25 17.67
CA ASP A 40 3.26 -3.32 17.02
C ASP A 40 2.59 -3.84 15.75
N CYS A 41 1.46 -3.26 15.35
CA CYS A 41 0.69 -3.66 14.18
C CYS A 41 0.89 -2.69 13.01
N LEU A 42 1.08 -3.23 11.82
CA LEU A 42 1.07 -2.46 10.57
C LEU A 42 -0.34 -2.54 9.96
N GLN A 43 -1.01 -1.39 9.88
CA GLN A 43 -2.28 -1.26 9.18
C GLN A 43 -2.05 -0.70 7.77
N ILE A 44 -2.57 -1.42 6.77
CA ILE A 44 -2.52 -1.02 5.36
C ILE A 44 -3.96 -0.93 4.86
N ILE A 45 -4.35 0.24 4.36
CA ILE A 45 -5.64 0.44 3.69
C ILE A 45 -5.35 0.75 2.23
N LEU A 46 -5.97 -0.01 1.32
CA LEU A 46 -5.89 0.22 -0.12
C LEU A 46 -7.20 0.86 -0.59
N GLU A 47 -7.11 2.09 -1.06
CA GLU A 47 -8.26 2.84 -1.60
C GLU A 47 -8.11 2.96 -3.11
N SER A 48 -9.07 2.44 -3.85
CA SER A 48 -9.16 2.62 -5.30
C SER A 48 -10.12 3.77 -5.60
N SER A 49 -9.77 4.64 -6.55
CA SER A 49 -10.72 5.61 -7.09
C SER A 49 -11.78 4.96 -7.99
N GLU A 50 -11.48 3.77 -8.53
CA GLU A 50 -12.40 2.99 -9.36
C GLU A 50 -12.94 1.80 -8.57
N VAL A 51 -14.26 1.66 -8.53
CA VAL A 51 -14.91 0.43 -8.05
C VAL A 51 -14.61 -0.66 -9.08
N PRO A 52 -14.07 -1.82 -8.68
CA PRO A 52 -13.90 -2.94 -9.61
C PRO A 52 -15.23 -3.20 -10.31
N ASN A 53 -15.20 -3.27 -11.65
CA ASN A 53 -16.38 -3.50 -12.46
C ASN A 53 -17.18 -4.69 -11.87
N HIS A 54 -18.46 -4.47 -11.52
CA HIS A 54 -19.29 -5.34 -10.66
C HIS A 54 -19.43 -6.79 -11.16
N ALA A 55 -18.98 -7.09 -12.38
CA ALA A 55 -18.87 -8.45 -12.91
C ALA A 55 -17.76 -9.31 -12.25
N LYS A 56 -16.89 -8.73 -11.41
CA LYS A 56 -15.78 -9.45 -10.75
C LYS A 56 -15.66 -9.17 -9.24
N THR A 57 -16.76 -8.86 -8.55
CA THR A 57 -16.78 -9.02 -7.10
C THR A 57 -16.95 -10.51 -6.82
N GLN A 58 -15.84 -11.24 -6.67
CA GLN A 58 -15.91 -12.59 -6.12
C GLN A 58 -16.44 -12.48 -4.70
N SER A 59 -17.66 -12.96 -4.50
CA SER A 59 -18.20 -13.23 -3.18
C SER A 59 -17.23 -14.16 -2.46
N PHE A 60 -16.63 -13.71 -1.37
CA PHE A 60 -15.94 -14.60 -0.45
C PHE A 60 -17.02 -15.37 0.31
N SER A 61 -17.34 -16.58 -0.17
CA SER A 61 -18.19 -17.56 0.49
C SER A 61 -17.40 -18.38 1.50
#